data_AF-A0AAV3F255-F1
#
_entry.id   AF-A0AAV3F255-F1
#
_cell.length_a   1.000
_cell.length_b   1.000
_cell.length_c   1.000
_cell.angle_alpha   90.00
_cell.angle_beta   90.00
_cell.angle_gamma   90.00
#
_symmetry.space_group_name_H-M   'P 1'
#
loop_
_entity.id
_entity.type
_entity.pdbx_description
1 polymer ?
#
loop_
_entity_poly.entity_id
_entity_poly.type
_entity_poly.pdbx_seq_one_letter_code
_entity_poly.pdbx_strand_id
1 'polypeptide(L)'
;MIDKKNFLRVDLLLVALMCILLIIPYLKYISRGMIGFLIVFMLWCIIVFRNGIKVSFVKVIRENILLFMLLGSFILINVVMYIFINSSDKALSWIFTLFYFVLFLVVKMYYNEKEIGVILFYIILALGLNSLISIPYILNSTEFVSRLMASGQLDEGENIEALKNGVGTNALYTSNVLFVFLGIRFKSLFTRKRRLLFILSLILIVISIIISTFLASVLLLFLGMFLYFMLSSNDKNSRSIKVVLVACILSIAIFWNYLKRVDINFLKPIFFKIDSFVGNSGGVKDVTGRAELTQATINSFLENPLFGIGVPEWQSYKLIGEHVFWLDLFAHYGILGSLPFILFILLFLPFVYYYRQKEISLFVCAVLIIASSFIAPMIMTNNTLIAFILFIGLKKKNAIHVI
;
A
#
# COMPACT_ATOMS: atom_id res chain seq x y z
N MET A 1 3.34 23.09 31.34
CA MET A 1 3.22 23.63 29.97
C MET A 1 4.28 22.92 29.13
N ILE A 2 3.90 22.10 28.13
CA ILE A 2 4.89 21.36 27.33
C ILE A 2 5.57 22.38 26.39
N ASP A 3 6.90 22.40 26.35
CA ASP A 3 7.65 23.19 25.35
C ASP A 3 7.12 22.86 23.94
N LYS A 4 6.79 23.89 23.15
CA LYS A 4 6.24 23.79 21.78
C LYS A 4 7.07 22.85 20.90
N LYS A 5 8.39 22.77 21.12
CA LYS A 5 9.29 21.87 20.39
C LYS A 5 9.15 20.40 20.82
N ASN A 6 8.93 20.15 22.11
CA ASN A 6 8.68 18.80 22.63
C ASN A 6 7.30 18.31 22.23
N PHE A 7 6.31 19.20 22.19
CA PHE A 7 4.98 18.90 21.67
C PHE A 7 5.02 18.40 20.22
N LEU A 8 5.71 19.13 19.32
CA LEU A 8 5.88 18.76 17.91
C LEU A 8 6.68 17.46 17.69
N ARG A 9 7.30 16.91 18.72
CA ARG A 9 7.97 15.60 18.61
C ARG A 9 7.02 14.47 18.96
N VAL A 10 6.19 14.67 19.99
CA VAL A 10 5.24 13.65 20.45
C VAL A 10 4.13 13.44 19.42
N ASP A 11 3.61 14.51 18.82
CA ASP A 11 2.54 14.40 17.82
C ASP A 11 3.00 13.62 16.56
N LEU A 12 4.19 13.93 16.03
CA LEU A 12 4.78 13.22 14.88
C LEU A 12 5.03 11.74 15.19
N LEU A 13 5.46 11.43 16.43
CA LEU A 13 5.65 10.06 16.88
C LEU A 13 4.32 9.30 16.98
N LEU A 14 3.26 9.94 17.47
CA LEU A 14 1.93 9.32 17.53
C LEU A 14 1.38 9.03 16.14
N VAL A 15 1.54 9.95 15.19
CA VAL A 15 1.09 9.74 13.81
C VAL A 15 1.91 8.65 13.12
N ALA A 16 3.22 8.63 13.32
CA ALA A 16 4.05 7.53 12.85
C ALA A 16 3.61 6.19 13.47
N LEU A 17 3.33 6.16 14.77
CA LEU A 17 2.85 4.98 15.47
C LEU A 17 1.50 4.50 14.93
N MET A 18 0.56 5.40 14.67
CA MET A 18 -0.73 5.07 14.02
C MET A 18 -0.51 4.34 12.69
N CYS A 19 0.38 4.83 11.84
CA CYS A 19 0.73 4.18 10.58
C CYS A 19 1.38 2.81 10.81
N ILE A 20 2.37 2.75 11.71
CA ILE A 20 3.16 1.55 12.02
C ILE A 20 2.27 0.42 12.54
N LEU A 21 1.30 0.71 13.42
CA LEU A 21 0.36 -0.27 13.96
C LEU A 21 -0.48 -0.95 12.88
N LEU A 22 -0.73 -0.27 11.76
CA LEU A 22 -1.53 -0.83 10.66
C LEU A 22 -0.69 -1.56 9.61
N ILE A 23 0.60 -1.22 9.50
CA ILE A 23 1.49 -1.74 8.45
C ILE A 23 2.30 -2.94 8.93
N ILE A 24 2.80 -2.91 10.16
CA ILE A 24 3.67 -3.97 10.69
C ILE A 24 2.82 -5.17 11.11
N PRO A 25 2.98 -6.36 10.50
CA PRO A 25 2.07 -7.50 10.72
C PRO A 25 1.91 -7.87 12.19
N TYR A 26 3.00 -7.97 12.94
CA TYR A 26 2.95 -8.34 14.35
C TYR A 26 2.25 -7.30 15.23
N LEU A 27 2.53 -6.02 14.99
CA LEU A 27 1.90 -4.93 15.75
C LEU A 27 0.42 -4.83 15.39
N LYS A 28 0.06 -5.03 14.13
CA LYS A 28 -1.33 -5.13 13.69
C LYS A 28 -2.04 -6.28 14.39
N TYR A 29 -1.40 -7.43 14.54
CA TYR A 29 -1.96 -8.56 15.25
C TYR A 29 -2.21 -8.24 16.74
N ILE A 30 -1.18 -7.83 17.49
CA ILE A 30 -1.30 -7.58 18.95
C ILE A 30 -2.28 -6.44 19.25
N SER A 31 -2.22 -5.35 18.49
CA SER A 31 -3.06 -4.17 18.72
C SER A 31 -4.48 -4.33 18.18
N ARG A 32 -4.82 -5.50 17.62
CA ARG A 32 -6.06 -5.73 16.86
C ARG A 32 -6.25 -4.68 15.76
N GLY A 33 -5.14 -4.26 15.15
CA GLY A 33 -5.00 -3.34 14.03
C GLY A 33 -5.75 -2.03 14.21
N MET A 34 -7.01 -2.03 13.78
CA MET A 34 -7.90 -0.88 13.79
C MET A 34 -8.17 -0.33 15.20
N ILE A 35 -8.28 -1.22 16.20
CA ILE A 35 -8.51 -0.79 17.59
C ILE A 35 -7.29 -0.03 18.11
N GLY A 36 -6.09 -0.59 17.94
CA GLY A 36 -4.83 0.10 18.29
C GLY A 36 -4.69 1.44 17.59
N PHE A 37 -4.99 1.49 16.28
CA PHE A 37 -5.01 2.73 15.52
C PHE A 37 -5.94 3.79 16.15
N LEU A 38 -7.18 3.42 16.46
CA LEU A 38 -8.15 4.35 17.06
C LEU A 38 -7.71 4.86 18.43
N ILE A 39 -7.14 4.00 19.27
CA ILE A 39 -6.61 4.41 20.59
C ILE A 39 -5.52 5.47 20.41
N VAL A 40 -4.55 5.24 19.53
CA VAL A 40 -3.47 6.20 19.27
C VAL A 40 -4.01 7.48 18.61
N PHE A 41 -4.99 7.38 17.72
CA PHE A 41 -5.67 8.53 17.12
C PHE A 41 -6.37 9.40 18.18
N MET A 42 -7.08 8.79 19.14
CA MET A 42 -7.73 9.53 20.22
C MET A 42 -6.70 10.25 21.11
N LEU A 43 -5.57 9.59 21.42
CA LEU A 43 -4.46 10.23 22.13
C LEU A 43 -3.89 11.42 21.35
N TRP A 44 -3.70 11.26 20.03
CA TRP A 44 -3.27 12.35 19.16
C TRP A 44 -4.27 13.51 19.17
N CYS A 45 -5.58 13.25 19.07
CA CYS A 45 -6.63 14.26 19.17
C CYS A 45 -6.56 15.03 20.49
N ILE A 46 -6.49 14.33 21.64
CA ILE A 46 -6.37 14.96 22.97
C ILE A 46 -5.17 15.90 23.03
N ILE A 47 -4.02 15.45 22.51
CA ILE A 47 -2.79 16.23 22.51
C ILE A 47 -2.92 17.46 21.60
N VAL A 48 -3.50 17.33 20.40
CA VAL A 48 -3.72 18.46 19.49
C VAL A 48 -4.68 19.48 20.09
N PHE A 49 -5.82 19.04 20.64
CA PHE A 49 -6.82 19.92 21.25
C PHE A 49 -6.28 20.66 22.47
N ARG A 50 -5.55 19.97 23.36
CA ARG A 50 -4.98 20.58 24.58
C ARG A 50 -4.02 21.71 24.29
N ASN A 51 -3.29 21.66 23.18
CA ASN A 51 -2.29 22.67 22.84
C ASN A 51 -2.88 23.89 22.11
N GLY A 52 -4.20 24.05 22.12
CA GLY A 52 -4.87 25.24 21.58
C GLY A 52 -4.68 25.41 20.09
N ILE A 53 -4.22 24.37 19.40
CA ILE A 53 -4.15 24.34 17.96
C ILE A 53 -5.59 24.20 17.51
N LYS A 54 -6.23 25.36 17.30
CA LYS A 54 -7.42 25.49 16.46
C LYS A 54 -6.98 25.14 15.05
N VAL A 55 -6.72 23.86 14.79
CA VAL A 55 -6.77 23.32 13.45
C VAL A 55 -8.16 23.72 13.00
N SER A 56 -8.24 24.65 12.05
CA SER A 56 -9.51 24.86 11.39
C SER A 56 -9.68 23.63 10.50
N PHE A 57 -10.08 22.50 11.10
CA PHE A 57 -10.53 21.30 10.39
C PHE A 57 -11.50 21.73 9.30
N VAL A 58 -12.36 22.70 9.63
CA VAL A 58 -13.23 23.41 8.71
C VAL A 58 -12.47 24.00 7.52
N LYS A 59 -11.39 24.77 7.72
CA LYS A 59 -10.57 25.32 6.63
C LYS A 59 -9.95 24.22 5.78
N VAL A 60 -9.40 23.18 6.41
CA VAL A 60 -8.75 22.06 5.72
C VAL A 60 -9.75 21.30 4.84
N ILE A 61 -10.92 20.97 5.40
CA ILE A 61 -12.03 20.34 4.67
C ILE A 61 -12.51 21.26 3.55
N ARG A 62 -12.69 22.55 3.83
CA ARG A 62 -13.12 23.55 2.84
C ARG A 62 -12.15 23.68 1.66
N GLU A 63 -10.84 23.70 1.91
CA GLU A 63 -9.81 23.77 0.87
C GLU A 63 -9.72 22.51 0.00
N ASN A 64 -10.30 21.40 0.47
CA ASN A 64 -10.29 20.10 -0.23
C ASN A 64 -11.71 19.53 -0.34
N ILE A 65 -12.72 20.40 -0.39
CA ILE A 65 -14.13 20.00 -0.22
C ILE A 65 -14.54 18.97 -1.26
N LEU A 66 -14.09 19.13 -2.51
CA LEU A 66 -14.38 18.19 -3.59
C LEU A 66 -13.83 16.78 -3.31
N LEU A 67 -12.61 16.67 -2.75
CA LEU A 67 -12.03 15.36 -2.38
C LEU A 67 -12.84 14.70 -1.27
N PHE A 68 -13.21 15.47 -0.24
CA PHE A 68 -14.03 14.97 0.87
C PHE A 68 -15.44 14.62 0.41
N MET A 69 -16.03 15.38 -0.51
CA MET A 69 -17.33 15.08 -1.10
C MET A 69 -17.30 13.77 -1.88
N LEU A 70 -16.33 13.59 -2.78
CA LEU A 70 -16.24 12.35 -3.57
C LEU A 70 -16.00 11.11 -2.72
N LEU A 71 -15.07 11.21 -1.76
CA LEU A 71 -14.79 10.12 -0.82
C LEU A 71 -15.98 9.86 0.11
N GLY A 72 -16.62 10.92 0.61
CA GLY A 72 -17.81 10.83 1.46
C GLY A 72 -19.01 10.21 0.73
N SER A 73 -19.23 10.59 -0.54
CA SER A 73 -20.23 9.96 -1.41
C SER A 73 -19.94 8.49 -1.62
N PHE A 74 -18.69 8.10 -1.86
CA PHE A 74 -18.32 6.69 -2.00
C PHE A 74 -18.54 5.90 -0.71
N ILE A 75 -18.20 6.46 0.46
CA ILE A 75 -18.51 5.85 1.76
C ILE A 75 -20.02 5.71 1.95
N LEU A 76 -20.80 6.72 1.61
CA LEU A 76 -22.26 6.67 1.71
C LEU A 76 -22.83 5.56 0.81
N ILE A 77 -22.35 5.44 -0.42
CA ILE A 77 -22.72 4.34 -1.33
C ILE A 77 -22.41 2.98 -0.69
N ASN A 78 -21.22 2.83 -0.10
CA ASN A 78 -20.86 1.59 0.60
C ASN A 78 -21.82 1.27 1.76
N VAL A 79 -22.18 2.27 2.56
CA VAL A 79 -23.13 2.10 3.67
C VAL A 79 -24.53 1.74 3.17
N VAL A 80 -25.01 2.40 2.12
CA VAL A 80 -26.31 2.08 1.49
C VAL A 80 -26.30 0.66 0.94
N MET A 81 -25.24 0.26 0.22
CA MET A 81 -25.08 -1.10 -0.30
C MET A 81 -25.04 -2.14 0.83
N TYR A 82 -24.36 -1.83 1.93
CA TYR A 82 -24.31 -2.69 3.10
C TYR A 82 -25.69 -2.89 3.76
N ILE A 83 -26.46 -1.81 3.91
CA ILE A 83 -27.78 -1.84 4.56
C ILE A 83 -28.84 -2.51 3.68
N PHE A 84 -28.84 -2.22 2.37
CA PHE A 84 -29.95 -2.56 1.49
C PHE A 84 -29.68 -3.71 0.51
N ILE A 85 -28.42 -4.03 0.24
CA ILE A 85 -28.06 -5.08 -0.76
C ILE A 85 -27.37 -6.27 -0.09
N ASN A 86 -26.24 -6.05 0.58
CA ASN A 86 -25.44 -7.14 1.14
C ASN A 86 -24.70 -6.73 2.41
N SER A 87 -25.16 -7.24 3.55
CA SER A 87 -24.59 -6.95 4.87
C SER A 87 -23.43 -7.88 5.24
N SER A 88 -22.42 -7.97 4.37
CA SER A 88 -21.27 -8.86 4.60
C SER A 88 -20.20 -8.28 5.54
N ASP A 89 -19.45 -9.15 6.20
CA ASP A 89 -18.30 -8.75 7.03
C ASP A 89 -17.23 -8.02 6.19
N LYS A 90 -17.08 -8.43 4.92
CA LYS A 90 -16.18 -7.79 3.97
C LYS A 90 -16.60 -6.36 3.66
N ALA A 91 -17.88 -6.13 3.37
CA ALA A 91 -18.43 -4.79 3.12
C ALA A 91 -18.20 -3.87 4.32
N LEU A 92 -18.46 -4.37 5.52
CA LEU A 92 -18.24 -3.64 6.77
C LEU A 92 -16.75 -3.28 6.95
N SER A 93 -15.84 -4.22 6.69
CA SER A 93 -14.39 -3.99 6.72
C SER A 93 -13.94 -2.88 5.76
N TRP A 94 -14.54 -2.81 4.56
CA TRP A 94 -14.23 -1.78 3.57
C TRP A 94 -14.75 -0.40 3.98
N ILE A 95 -15.96 -0.31 4.55
CA ILE A 95 -16.49 0.93 5.13
C ILE A 95 -15.53 1.47 6.21
N PHE A 96 -15.09 0.61 7.13
CA PHE A 96 -14.14 1.00 8.16
C PHE A 96 -12.80 1.44 7.57
N THR A 97 -12.28 0.71 6.58
CA THR A 97 -11.05 1.08 5.87
C THR A 97 -11.13 2.47 5.24
N LEU A 98 -12.24 2.79 4.57
CA LEU A 98 -12.48 4.11 3.97
C LEU A 98 -12.66 5.20 5.04
N PHE A 99 -13.29 4.89 6.17
CA PHE A 99 -13.39 5.81 7.30
C PHE A 99 -12.00 6.16 7.85
N TYR A 100 -11.12 5.17 8.04
CA TYR A 100 -9.74 5.43 8.46
C TYR A 100 -8.95 6.23 7.44
N PHE A 101 -9.21 5.99 6.16
CA PHE A 101 -8.63 6.77 5.09
C PHE A 101 -8.99 8.26 5.20
N VAL A 102 -10.25 8.60 5.52
CA VAL A 102 -10.67 9.98 5.82
C VAL A 102 -9.92 10.54 7.02
N LEU A 103 -9.84 9.79 8.13
CA LEU A 103 -9.14 10.24 9.34
C LEU A 103 -7.66 10.52 9.07
N PHE A 104 -6.97 9.64 8.36
CA PHE A 104 -5.58 9.86 7.98
C PHE A 104 -5.42 11.04 7.03
N LEU A 105 -6.34 11.24 6.09
CA LEU A 105 -6.29 12.38 5.17
C LEU A 105 -6.32 13.69 5.96
N VAL A 106 -7.18 13.76 6.98
CA VAL A 106 -7.28 14.89 7.90
C VAL A 106 -6.00 15.07 8.72
N VAL A 107 -5.48 14.00 9.33
CA VAL A 107 -4.21 14.03 10.10
C VAL A 107 -3.08 14.53 9.21
N LYS A 108 -2.95 14.02 8.00
CA LYS A 108 -1.91 14.41 7.05
C LYS A 108 -2.00 15.89 6.68
N MET A 109 -3.20 16.45 6.58
CA MET A 109 -3.37 17.86 6.17
C MET A 109 -2.87 18.85 7.23
N TYR A 110 -2.59 18.36 8.45
CA TYR A 110 -1.97 19.12 9.51
C TYR A 110 -0.45 19.30 9.33
N TYR A 111 0.23 18.39 8.64
CA TYR A 111 1.69 18.34 8.58
C TYR A 111 2.25 18.91 7.28
N ASN A 112 3.35 19.65 7.41
CA ASN A 112 4.14 20.11 6.27
C ASN A 112 5.06 19.01 5.71
N GLU A 113 5.71 19.28 4.58
CA GLU A 113 6.59 18.30 3.92
C GLU A 113 7.75 17.81 4.82
N LYS A 114 8.33 18.67 5.65
CA LYS A 114 9.43 18.25 6.54
C LYS A 114 8.93 17.31 7.63
N GLU A 115 7.77 17.60 8.20
CA GLU A 115 7.09 16.78 9.21
C GLU A 115 6.64 15.43 8.63
N ILE A 116 6.07 15.42 7.43
CA ILE A 116 5.77 14.19 6.68
C ILE A 116 7.05 13.37 6.46
N GLY A 117 8.16 14.01 6.12
CA GLY A 117 9.45 13.36 6.02
C GLY A 117 9.90 12.67 7.32
N VAL A 118 9.65 13.29 8.48
CA VAL A 118 9.92 12.67 9.79
C VAL A 118 8.99 11.49 10.07
N ILE A 119 7.70 11.61 9.77
CA ILE A 119 6.75 10.48 9.90
C ILE A 119 7.20 9.30 9.02
N LEU A 120 7.54 9.58 7.76
CA LEU A 120 8.04 8.58 6.83
C LEU A 120 9.35 7.94 7.30
N PHE A 121 10.25 8.72 7.92
CA PHE A 121 11.48 8.18 8.52
C PHE A 121 11.19 7.05 9.51
N TYR A 122 10.24 7.27 10.43
CA TYR A 122 9.88 6.25 11.42
C TYR A 122 9.18 5.05 10.79
N ILE A 123 8.30 5.25 9.80
CA ILE A 123 7.65 4.16 9.07
C ILE A 123 8.68 3.28 8.35
N ILE A 124 9.60 3.90 7.60
CA ILE A 124 10.66 3.17 6.88
C ILE A 124 11.59 2.45 7.84
N LEU A 125 11.92 3.07 8.98
CA LEU A 125 12.74 2.42 10.01
C LEU A 125 12.03 1.17 10.57
N ALA A 126 10.74 1.27 10.89
CA ALA A 126 9.94 0.15 11.38
C ALA A 126 9.81 -0.97 10.35
N LEU A 127 9.57 -0.63 9.07
CA LEU A 127 9.54 -1.59 7.96
C LEU A 127 10.90 -2.25 7.72
N GLY A 128 11.99 -1.49 7.87
CA GLY A 128 13.36 -2.01 7.79
C GLY A 128 13.66 -2.99 8.93
N LEU A 129 13.26 -2.67 10.16
CA LEU A 129 13.38 -3.57 11.32
C LEU A 129 12.53 -4.82 11.14
N ASN A 130 11.28 -4.70 10.67
CA ASN A 130 10.44 -5.84 10.34
C ASN A 130 11.10 -6.73 9.29
N SER A 131 11.69 -6.12 8.24
CA SER A 131 12.40 -6.85 7.20
C SER A 131 13.65 -7.56 7.75
N LEU A 132 14.38 -6.92 8.66
CA LEU A 132 15.54 -7.54 9.32
C LEU A 132 15.17 -8.81 10.09
N ILE A 133 14.00 -8.81 10.75
CA ILE A 133 13.48 -9.97 11.48
C ILE A 133 12.94 -11.02 10.51
N SER A 134 12.23 -10.61 9.45
CA SER A 134 11.56 -11.53 8.55
C SER A 134 12.49 -12.26 7.59
N ILE A 135 13.57 -11.61 7.15
CA ILE A 135 14.53 -12.20 6.20
C ILE A 135 15.10 -13.55 6.68
N PRO A 136 15.74 -13.65 7.87
CA PRO A 136 16.29 -14.92 8.33
C PRO A 136 15.22 -15.99 8.51
N TYR A 137 14.02 -15.62 8.98
CA TYR A 137 12.92 -16.57 9.15
C TYR A 137 12.45 -17.14 7.81
N ILE A 138 12.24 -16.30 6.79
CA ILE A 138 11.82 -16.75 5.45
C ILE A 138 12.91 -17.61 4.78
N LEU A 139 14.19 -17.31 5.02
CA LEU A 139 15.30 -18.10 4.45
C LEU A 139 15.48 -19.46 5.12
N ASN A 140 15.13 -19.57 6.41
CA ASN A 140 15.28 -20.80 7.18
C ASN A 140 14.03 -21.68 7.17
N SER A 141 12.86 -21.13 6.82
CA SER A 141 11.65 -21.93 6.67
C SER A 141 11.79 -22.90 5.50
N THR A 142 11.55 -24.19 5.74
CA THR A 142 11.61 -25.27 4.73
C THR A 142 10.60 -25.05 3.61
N GLU A 143 9.53 -24.32 3.89
CA GLU A 143 8.47 -23.99 2.94
C GLU A 143 8.32 -22.48 2.77
N PHE A 144 7.65 -22.07 1.69
CA PHE A 144 7.43 -20.67 1.34
C PHE A 144 6.47 -19.99 2.31
N VAL A 145 6.89 -19.75 3.56
CA VAL A 145 6.00 -19.32 4.65
C VAL A 145 5.18 -18.06 4.29
N SER A 146 5.79 -17.11 3.58
CA SER A 146 5.07 -15.91 3.08
C SER A 146 3.93 -16.26 2.13
N ARG A 147 4.12 -17.27 1.25
CA ARG A 147 3.10 -17.72 0.30
C ARG A 147 2.03 -18.56 0.98
N LEU A 148 2.43 -19.50 1.84
CA LEU A 148 1.49 -20.32 2.61
C LEU A 148 0.57 -19.45 3.47
N MET A 149 1.15 -18.41 4.10
CA MET A 149 0.39 -17.42 4.84
C MET A 149 -0.60 -16.67 3.92
N ALA A 150 -0.17 -16.27 2.73
CA ALA A 150 -1.03 -15.57 1.79
C ALA A 150 -2.13 -16.45 1.17
N SER A 151 -1.92 -17.77 1.07
CA SER A 151 -2.93 -18.73 0.60
C SER A 151 -3.80 -19.30 1.72
N GLY A 152 -3.55 -18.92 2.99
CA GLY A 152 -4.29 -19.46 4.13
C GLY A 152 -4.04 -20.95 4.39
N GLN A 153 -2.87 -21.46 3.98
CA GLN A 153 -2.49 -22.86 4.15
C GLN A 153 -1.77 -23.14 5.48
N LEU A 154 -1.30 -22.09 6.15
CA LEU A 154 -0.75 -22.21 7.50
C LEU A 154 -1.88 -22.46 8.50
N ASP A 155 -1.63 -23.31 9.48
CA ASP A 155 -2.51 -23.40 10.64
C ASP A 155 -2.46 -22.09 11.47
N GLU A 156 -3.35 -21.97 12.46
CA GLU A 156 -3.42 -20.75 13.28
C GLU A 156 -2.10 -20.49 14.05
N GLY A 157 -1.44 -21.53 14.55
CA GLY A 157 -0.20 -21.42 15.31
C GLY A 157 0.97 -20.95 14.45
N GLU A 158 1.13 -21.58 13.29
CA GLU A 158 2.11 -21.24 12.25
C GLU A 158 1.89 -19.82 11.73
N ASN A 159 0.63 -19.42 11.52
CA ASN A 159 0.31 -18.05 11.09
C ASN A 159 0.70 -17.01 12.15
N ILE A 160 0.42 -17.28 13.44
CA ILE A 160 0.85 -16.42 14.54
C ILE A 160 2.39 -16.37 14.64
N GLU A 161 3.07 -17.50 14.44
CA GLU A 161 4.54 -17.56 14.44
C GLU A 161 5.13 -16.75 13.27
N ALA A 162 4.59 -16.89 12.07
CA ALA A 162 4.98 -16.13 10.90
C ALA A 162 4.80 -14.61 11.15
N LEU A 163 3.65 -14.22 11.72
CA LEU A 163 3.39 -12.82 12.10
C LEU A 163 4.40 -12.28 13.11
N LYS A 164 4.72 -13.06 14.17
CA LYS A 164 5.75 -12.71 15.17
C LYS A 164 7.12 -12.48 14.55
N ASN A 165 7.45 -13.27 13.54
CA ASN A 165 8.69 -13.14 12.78
C ASN A 165 8.60 -12.11 11.64
N GLY A 166 7.59 -11.24 11.65
CA GLY A 166 7.48 -10.13 10.69
C GLY A 166 7.14 -10.55 9.26
N VAL A 167 6.72 -11.80 9.05
CA VAL A 167 6.23 -12.27 7.75
C VAL A 167 4.91 -11.57 7.44
N GLY A 168 4.80 -11.07 6.21
CA GLY A 168 3.55 -10.50 5.70
C GLY A 168 2.98 -11.29 4.53
N THR A 169 1.83 -10.81 4.05
CA THR A 169 1.20 -11.32 2.82
C THR A 169 1.65 -10.50 1.61
N ASN A 170 1.18 -10.87 0.41
CA ASN A 170 1.43 -10.14 -0.83
C ASN A 170 1.15 -8.63 -0.71
N ALA A 171 0.13 -8.25 0.07
CA ALA A 171 -0.24 -6.85 0.31
C ALA A 171 0.89 -6.04 0.97
N LEU A 172 1.62 -6.62 1.92
CA LEU A 172 2.74 -5.96 2.58
C LEU A 172 3.86 -5.69 1.57
N TYR A 173 4.33 -6.75 0.90
CA TYR A 173 5.50 -6.66 0.02
C TYR A 173 5.21 -5.82 -1.24
N THR A 174 3.99 -5.87 -1.77
CA THR A 174 3.59 -5.01 -2.89
C THR A 174 3.56 -3.53 -2.45
N SER A 175 2.97 -3.24 -1.29
CA SER A 175 2.92 -1.86 -0.77
C SER A 175 4.30 -1.32 -0.37
N ASN A 176 5.21 -2.19 0.07
CA ASN A 176 6.59 -1.83 0.39
C ASN A 176 7.34 -1.24 -0.80
N VAL A 177 6.99 -1.63 -2.03
CA VAL A 177 7.53 -1.00 -3.25
C VAL A 177 7.25 0.50 -3.25
N LEU A 178 6.03 0.92 -2.88
CA LEU A 178 5.65 2.34 -2.80
C LEU A 178 6.48 3.08 -1.75
N PHE A 179 6.67 2.47 -0.58
CA PHE A 179 7.50 3.02 0.48
C PHE A 179 8.96 3.19 0.07
N VAL A 180 9.50 2.29 -0.78
CA VAL A 180 10.86 2.45 -1.34
C VAL A 180 10.96 3.72 -2.18
N PHE A 181 10.05 3.95 -3.12
CA PHE A 181 10.08 5.14 -3.98
C PHE A 181 9.76 6.43 -3.22
N LEU A 182 8.80 6.39 -2.29
CA LEU A 182 8.58 7.50 -1.36
C LEU A 182 9.83 7.79 -0.55
N GLY A 183 10.51 6.77 -0.01
CA GLY A 183 11.70 6.97 0.79
C GLY A 183 12.84 7.64 0.01
N ILE A 184 13.08 7.21 -1.23
CA ILE A 184 14.12 7.80 -2.10
C ILE A 184 13.97 9.32 -2.23
N ARG A 185 12.75 9.84 -2.30
CA ARG A 185 12.45 11.28 -2.34
C ARG A 185 12.96 12.00 -1.09
N PHE A 186 12.63 11.49 0.09
CA PHE A 186 12.83 12.21 1.35
C PHE A 186 14.23 12.04 1.96
N LYS A 187 15.06 11.15 1.44
CA LYS A 187 16.43 10.90 1.96
C LYS A 187 17.27 12.18 2.14
N SER A 188 17.04 13.18 1.29
CA SER A 188 17.79 14.46 1.28
C SER A 188 17.49 15.32 2.50
N LEU A 189 16.33 15.14 3.15
CA LEU A 189 15.94 15.88 4.34
C LEU A 189 16.73 15.48 5.60
N PHE A 190 17.40 14.33 5.58
CA PHE A 190 18.06 13.78 6.77
C PHE A 190 19.55 14.09 6.81
N THR A 191 20.07 14.23 8.04
CA THR A 191 21.51 14.33 8.32
C THR A 191 22.25 13.05 7.91
N ARG A 192 23.58 13.10 7.73
CA ARG A 192 24.38 11.96 7.24
C ARG A 192 24.12 10.65 8.00
N LYS A 193 24.10 10.68 9.34
CA LYS A 193 23.86 9.48 10.18
C LYS A 193 22.44 8.92 9.99
N ARG A 194 21.42 9.78 10.06
CA ARG A 194 20.01 9.37 9.86
C ARG A 194 19.76 8.89 8.44
N ARG A 195 20.35 9.55 7.45
CA ARG A 195 20.28 9.16 6.04
C ARG A 195 20.87 7.77 5.81
N LEU A 196 22.00 7.44 6.44
CA LEU A 196 22.59 6.10 6.35
C LEU A 196 21.64 5.04 6.89
N LEU A 197 21.12 5.22 8.11
CA LEU A 197 20.15 4.30 8.72
C LEU A 197 18.91 4.13 7.83
N PHE A 198 18.38 5.23 7.31
CA PHE A 198 17.23 5.24 6.42
C PHE A 198 17.48 4.45 5.13
N ILE A 199 18.66 4.63 4.50
CA ILE A 199 19.05 3.87 3.29
C ILE A 199 19.21 2.38 3.60
N LEU A 200 19.80 2.03 4.74
CA LEU A 200 19.92 0.63 5.16
C LEU A 200 18.54 -0.02 5.35
N SER A 201 17.58 0.70 5.96
CA SER A 201 16.20 0.23 6.07
C SER A 201 15.55 0.02 4.70
N LEU A 202 15.76 0.92 3.73
CA LEU A 202 15.27 0.74 2.36
C LEU A 202 15.85 -0.51 1.67
N ILE A 203 17.16 -0.76 1.86
CA ILE A 203 17.81 -1.95 1.31
C ILE A 203 17.20 -3.22 1.91
N LEU A 204 16.98 -3.26 3.22
CA LEU A 204 16.34 -4.40 3.90
C LEU A 204 14.93 -4.65 3.37
N ILE A 205 14.15 -3.59 3.12
CA ILE A 205 12.82 -3.68 2.52
C ILE A 205 12.90 -4.27 1.09
N VAL A 206 13.86 -3.84 0.27
CA VAL A 206 14.06 -4.39 -1.07
C VAL A 206 14.42 -5.87 -1.01
N ILE A 207 15.32 -6.26 -0.10
CA ILE A 207 15.71 -7.66 0.08
C ILE A 207 14.51 -8.49 0.52
N SER A 208 13.69 -8.02 1.46
CA SER A 208 12.50 -8.75 1.90
C SER A 208 11.45 -8.89 0.78
N ILE A 209 11.28 -7.89 -0.09
CA ILE A 209 10.44 -8.00 -1.29
C ILE A 209 10.93 -9.15 -2.19
N ILE A 210 12.23 -9.24 -2.47
CA ILE A 210 12.79 -10.27 -3.35
C ILE A 210 12.65 -11.65 -2.70
N ILE A 211 13.03 -11.78 -1.43
CA ILE A 211 13.01 -13.06 -0.69
C ILE A 211 11.57 -13.56 -0.47
N SER A 212 10.57 -12.67 -0.40
CA SER A 212 9.16 -13.07 -0.26
C SER A 212 8.63 -13.89 -1.44
N THR A 213 9.33 -13.91 -2.58
CA THR A 213 8.97 -14.62 -3.83
C THR A 213 7.67 -14.18 -4.49
N PHE A 214 7.05 -13.07 -4.07
CA PHE A 214 5.86 -12.55 -4.75
C PHE A 214 6.24 -11.89 -6.08
N LEU A 215 5.95 -12.57 -7.20
CA LEU A 215 6.26 -12.09 -8.55
C LEU A 215 5.68 -10.69 -8.81
N ALA A 216 4.46 -10.42 -8.35
CA ALA A 216 3.80 -9.11 -8.47
C ALA A 216 4.63 -7.99 -7.85
N SER A 217 5.05 -8.15 -6.58
CA SER A 217 5.88 -7.18 -5.86
C SER A 217 7.21 -6.93 -6.55
N VAL A 218 7.85 -8.01 -7.04
CA VAL A 218 9.14 -7.93 -7.75
C VAL A 218 8.99 -7.21 -9.09
N LEU A 219 7.97 -7.55 -9.89
CA LEU A 219 7.68 -6.86 -11.16
C LEU A 219 7.35 -5.39 -10.95
N LEU A 220 6.57 -5.04 -9.93
CA LEU A 220 6.27 -3.65 -9.59
C LEU A 220 7.52 -2.89 -9.15
N LEU A 221 8.43 -3.53 -8.43
CA LEU A 221 9.73 -2.94 -8.09
C LEU A 221 10.55 -2.66 -9.36
N PHE A 222 10.61 -3.59 -10.31
CA PHE A 222 11.29 -3.37 -11.59
C PHE A 222 10.65 -2.28 -12.42
N LEU A 223 9.32 -2.31 -12.57
CA LEU A 223 8.58 -1.29 -13.30
C LEU A 223 8.85 0.09 -12.69
N GLY A 224 8.79 0.20 -11.36
CA GLY A 224 9.09 1.44 -10.66
C GLY A 224 10.52 1.92 -10.90
N MET A 225 11.51 1.03 -10.83
CA MET A 225 12.91 1.37 -11.09
C MET A 225 13.12 1.79 -12.54
N PHE A 226 12.50 1.10 -13.49
CA PHE A 226 12.57 1.41 -14.92
C PHE A 226 11.97 2.78 -15.21
N LEU A 227 10.74 3.05 -14.74
CA LEU A 227 10.10 4.36 -14.90
C LEU A 227 10.92 5.46 -14.23
N TYR A 228 11.42 5.22 -13.02
CA TYR A 228 12.24 6.19 -12.31
C TYR A 228 13.54 6.48 -13.07
N PHE A 229 14.21 5.47 -13.62
CA PHE A 229 15.42 5.61 -14.41
C PHE A 229 15.18 6.39 -15.72
N MET A 230 14.17 5.99 -16.49
CA MET A 230 13.81 6.62 -17.77
C MET A 230 13.50 8.11 -17.61
N LEU A 231 12.83 8.47 -16.52
CA LEU A 231 12.43 9.85 -16.25
C LEU A 231 13.51 10.66 -15.52
N SER A 232 14.54 10.02 -14.94
CA SER A 232 15.60 10.66 -14.12
C SER A 232 16.83 11.11 -14.91
N SER A 233 16.77 11.19 -16.24
CA SER A 233 17.93 11.48 -17.10
C SER A 233 18.70 12.77 -16.75
N ASN A 234 18.07 13.77 -16.11
CA ASN A 234 18.68 15.04 -15.71
C ASN A 234 18.73 15.32 -14.19
N ASP A 235 18.36 14.38 -13.32
CA ASP A 235 18.33 14.62 -11.86
C ASP A 235 19.68 14.28 -11.18
N LYS A 236 20.18 15.20 -10.35
CA LYS A 236 21.36 15.00 -9.48
C LYS A 236 21.18 13.82 -8.52
N ASN A 237 19.95 13.41 -8.24
CA ASN A 237 19.64 12.21 -7.47
C ASN A 237 19.92 10.88 -8.20
N SER A 238 20.25 10.90 -9.50
CA SER A 238 20.46 9.70 -10.32
C SER A 238 21.56 8.75 -9.81
N ARG A 239 22.58 9.25 -9.10
CA ARG A 239 23.63 8.40 -8.51
C ARG A 239 23.10 7.41 -7.48
N SER A 240 22.18 7.81 -6.60
CA SER A 240 21.59 6.86 -5.64
C SER A 240 20.70 5.82 -6.33
N ILE A 241 20.13 6.15 -7.48
CA ILE A 241 19.36 5.21 -8.30
C ILE A 241 20.27 4.15 -8.86
N LYS A 242 21.41 4.55 -9.43
CA LYS A 242 22.43 3.61 -9.89
C LYS A 242 22.85 2.67 -8.76
N VAL A 243 23.01 3.17 -7.54
CA VAL A 243 23.31 2.33 -6.36
C VAL A 243 22.16 1.38 -6.02
N VAL A 244 20.91 1.85 -5.97
CA VAL A 244 19.74 0.99 -5.69
C VAL A 244 19.53 -0.04 -6.80
N LEU A 245 19.72 0.35 -8.06
CA LEU A 245 19.55 -0.51 -9.23
C LEU A 245 20.66 -1.55 -9.32
N VAL A 246 21.92 -1.17 -9.06
CA VAL A 246 23.02 -2.12 -8.89
C VAL A 246 22.76 -3.05 -7.70
N ALA A 247 22.27 -2.52 -6.57
CA ALA A 247 21.90 -3.35 -5.42
C ALA A 247 20.78 -4.32 -5.80
N CYS A 248 19.77 -3.92 -6.56
CA CYS A 248 18.73 -4.80 -7.06
C CYS A 248 19.28 -5.85 -8.01
N ILE A 249 20.13 -5.48 -8.98
CA ILE A 249 20.79 -6.44 -9.89
C ILE A 249 21.60 -7.46 -9.09
N LEU A 250 22.39 -7.00 -8.11
CA LEU A 250 23.15 -7.87 -7.22
C LEU A 250 22.23 -8.75 -6.38
N SER A 251 21.13 -8.21 -5.83
CA SER A 251 20.16 -8.99 -5.08
C SER A 251 19.47 -10.04 -5.95
N ILE A 252 19.15 -9.75 -7.21
CA ILE A 252 18.63 -10.74 -8.17
C ILE A 252 19.69 -11.77 -8.49
N ALA A 253 20.94 -11.38 -8.72
CA ALA A 253 22.02 -12.32 -9.03
C ALA A 253 22.30 -13.25 -7.85
N ILE A 254 22.30 -12.72 -6.62
CA ILE A 254 22.41 -13.48 -5.37
C ILE A 254 21.20 -14.39 -5.22
N PHE A 255 19.99 -13.86 -5.42
CA PHE A 255 18.76 -14.65 -5.35
C PHE A 255 18.75 -15.76 -6.39
N TRP A 256 19.13 -15.48 -7.64
CA TRP A 256 19.27 -16.47 -8.71
C TRP A 256 20.30 -17.56 -8.38
N ASN A 257 21.43 -17.18 -7.79
CA ASN A 257 22.42 -18.15 -7.32
C ASN A 257 21.92 -18.95 -6.10
N TYR A 258 21.12 -18.35 -5.22
CA TYR A 258 20.43 -19.06 -4.13
C TYR A 258 19.41 -20.05 -4.70
N LEU A 259 18.58 -19.62 -5.67
CA LEU A 259 17.62 -20.46 -6.38
C LEU A 259 18.24 -21.63 -7.12
N LYS A 260 19.48 -21.50 -7.60
CA LYS A 260 20.23 -22.62 -8.20
C LYS A 260 20.67 -23.66 -7.18
N ARG A 261 20.82 -23.27 -5.91
CA ARG A 261 21.29 -24.14 -4.81
C ARG A 261 20.12 -24.76 -4.05
N VAL A 262 19.00 -24.04 -3.94
CA VAL A 262 17.72 -24.58 -3.49
C VAL A 262 17.15 -25.42 -4.63
N ASP A 263 16.65 -26.61 -4.31
CA ASP A 263 16.09 -27.57 -5.28
C ASP A 263 15.20 -26.85 -6.33
N ILE A 264 15.40 -27.15 -7.62
CA ILE A 264 14.62 -26.61 -8.75
C ILE A 264 13.10 -26.82 -8.56
N ASN A 265 12.71 -27.80 -7.72
CA ASN A 265 11.34 -27.96 -7.26
C ASN A 265 10.74 -26.67 -6.64
N PHE A 266 11.56 -25.78 -6.08
CA PHE A 266 11.20 -24.43 -5.64
C PHE A 266 10.62 -23.56 -6.75
N LEU A 267 11.18 -23.63 -7.96
CA LEU A 267 10.72 -22.82 -9.08
C LEU A 267 9.55 -23.46 -9.81
N LYS A 268 9.23 -24.74 -9.57
CA LYS A 268 8.12 -25.44 -10.22
C LYS A 268 6.80 -24.67 -10.14
N PRO A 269 6.34 -24.11 -9.01
CA PRO A 269 5.09 -23.35 -8.98
C PRO A 269 5.14 -22.04 -9.80
N ILE A 270 6.32 -21.46 -9.99
CA ILE A 270 6.53 -20.26 -10.81
C ILE A 270 6.56 -20.65 -12.29
N PHE A 271 7.36 -21.66 -12.65
CA PHE A 271 7.43 -22.18 -14.01
C PHE A 271 6.09 -22.75 -14.46
N PHE A 272 5.40 -23.50 -13.61
CA PHE A 272 4.07 -24.02 -13.89
C PHE A 272 3.04 -22.90 -14.11
N LYS A 273 3.13 -21.78 -13.38
CA LYS A 273 2.32 -20.58 -13.65
C LYS A 273 2.67 -19.88 -14.96
N ILE A 274 3.94 -19.90 -15.36
CA ILE A 274 4.39 -19.34 -16.65
C ILE A 274 3.94 -20.26 -17.79
N ASP A 275 4.12 -21.57 -17.66
CA ASP A 275 3.72 -22.59 -18.64
C ASP A 275 2.20 -22.68 -18.81
N SER A 276 1.43 -22.44 -17.74
CA SER A 276 -0.03 -22.28 -17.81
C SER A 276 -0.45 -20.98 -18.51
N PHE A 277 0.35 -19.91 -18.38
CA PHE A 277 0.08 -18.63 -19.04
C PHE A 277 0.46 -18.63 -20.53
N VAL A 278 1.53 -19.35 -20.90
CA VAL A 278 2.05 -19.43 -22.28
C VAL A 278 1.27 -20.44 -23.13
N GLY A 279 0.35 -21.22 -22.54
CA GLY A 279 -0.53 -22.14 -23.28
C GLY A 279 0.14 -23.43 -23.75
N ASN A 280 1.38 -23.70 -23.33
CA ASN A 280 2.12 -24.93 -23.66
C ASN A 280 1.71 -26.14 -22.82
N SER A 281 0.84 -25.96 -21.82
CA SER A 281 0.29 -27.02 -21.00
C SER A 281 -0.98 -27.57 -21.63
N GLY A 282 -0.84 -28.57 -22.51
CA GLY A 282 -1.91 -29.15 -23.32
C GLY A 282 -3.21 -29.48 -22.57
N GLY A 283 -4.12 -28.51 -22.49
CA GLY A 283 -5.44 -28.65 -21.85
C GLY A 283 -5.46 -28.53 -20.33
N VAL A 284 -4.35 -28.15 -19.66
CA VAL A 284 -4.38 -27.91 -18.21
C VAL A 284 -5.01 -26.54 -17.98
N LYS A 285 -6.30 -26.53 -17.59
CA LYS A 285 -7.02 -25.33 -17.12
C LYS A 285 -6.13 -24.53 -16.17
N ASP A 286 -6.14 -23.20 -16.30
CA ASP A 286 -5.44 -22.27 -15.41
C ASP A 286 -5.59 -22.73 -13.96
N VAL A 287 -4.53 -23.28 -13.37
CA VAL A 287 -4.56 -23.89 -12.03
C VAL A 287 -4.81 -22.84 -10.95
N THR A 288 -4.71 -21.56 -11.29
CA THR A 288 -5.08 -20.46 -10.41
C THR A 288 -6.52 -19.98 -10.58
N GLY A 289 -7.22 -20.42 -11.63
CA GLY A 289 -8.57 -19.99 -11.97
C GLY A 289 -8.70 -18.50 -12.26
N ARG A 290 -7.61 -17.75 -12.49
CA ARG A 290 -7.65 -16.28 -12.60
C ARG A 290 -8.49 -15.78 -13.77
N ALA A 291 -8.45 -16.49 -14.89
CA ALA A 291 -9.33 -16.21 -16.02
C ALA A 291 -10.80 -16.41 -15.64
N GLU A 292 -11.12 -17.50 -14.93
CA GLU A 292 -12.48 -17.81 -14.45
C GLU A 292 -12.95 -16.77 -13.40
N LEU A 293 -12.07 -16.38 -12.47
CA LEU A 293 -12.31 -15.31 -11.48
C LEU A 293 -12.58 -13.97 -12.17
N THR A 294 -11.76 -13.62 -13.17
CA THR A 294 -11.95 -12.37 -13.94
C THR A 294 -13.26 -12.43 -14.72
N GLN A 295 -13.59 -13.58 -15.31
CA GLN A 295 -14.83 -13.78 -16.03
C GLN A 295 -16.05 -13.68 -15.10
N ALA A 296 -15.97 -14.22 -13.89
CA ALA A 296 -17.02 -14.08 -12.88
C ALA A 296 -17.27 -12.60 -12.56
N THR A 297 -16.21 -11.82 -12.28
CA THR A 297 -16.32 -10.37 -12.07
C THR A 297 -16.96 -9.66 -13.27
N ILE A 298 -16.53 -9.97 -14.50
CA ILE A 298 -17.08 -9.37 -15.71
C ILE A 298 -18.58 -9.71 -15.85
N ASN A 299 -18.96 -10.97 -15.65
CA ASN A 299 -20.35 -11.40 -15.75
C ASN A 299 -21.23 -10.68 -14.73
N SER A 300 -20.81 -10.62 -13.46
CA SER A 300 -21.55 -9.88 -12.44
C SER A 300 -21.69 -8.39 -12.74
N PHE A 301 -20.67 -7.76 -13.34
CA PHE A 301 -20.79 -6.39 -13.82
C PHE A 301 -21.77 -6.26 -14.98
N LEU A 302 -21.72 -7.15 -15.97
CA LEU A 302 -22.62 -7.11 -17.12
C LEU A 302 -24.09 -7.37 -16.74
N GLU A 303 -24.34 -8.18 -15.72
CA GLU A 303 -25.67 -8.42 -15.17
C GLU A 303 -26.20 -7.19 -14.41
N ASN A 304 -25.34 -6.44 -13.71
CA ASN A 304 -25.73 -5.31 -12.87
C ASN A 304 -24.87 -4.04 -13.13
N PRO A 305 -24.86 -3.48 -14.35
CA PRO A 305 -23.84 -2.51 -14.76
C PRO A 305 -23.96 -1.15 -14.08
N LEU A 306 -25.17 -0.75 -13.64
CA LEU A 306 -25.39 0.57 -13.06
C LEU A 306 -25.09 0.61 -11.55
N PHE A 307 -25.52 -0.42 -10.81
CA PHE A 307 -25.52 -0.43 -9.35
C PHE A 307 -24.64 -1.53 -8.72
N GLY A 308 -24.20 -2.51 -9.51
CA GLY A 308 -23.44 -3.66 -9.00
C GLY A 308 -24.29 -4.58 -8.13
N ILE A 309 -23.64 -5.59 -7.55
CA ILE A 309 -24.28 -6.61 -6.71
C ILE A 309 -24.02 -6.42 -5.20
N GLY A 310 -23.41 -5.30 -4.81
CA GLY A 310 -22.87 -5.09 -3.46
C GLY A 310 -21.57 -5.86 -3.24
N VAL A 311 -21.02 -5.76 -2.02
CA VAL A 311 -19.78 -6.47 -1.64
C VAL A 311 -20.15 -7.81 -1.00
N PRO A 312 -19.87 -8.95 -1.65
CA PRO A 312 -20.20 -10.27 -1.13
C PRO A 312 -19.26 -10.67 0.01
N GLU A 313 -19.59 -11.77 0.68
CA GLU A 313 -18.73 -12.34 1.71
C GLU A 313 -17.37 -12.78 1.17
N TRP A 314 -16.39 -12.85 2.06
CA TRP A 314 -15.05 -13.36 1.72
C TRP A 314 -15.14 -14.73 1.04
N GLN A 315 -14.28 -14.94 0.04
CA GLN A 315 -14.21 -16.20 -0.72
C GLN A 315 -15.44 -16.49 -1.61
N SER A 316 -16.30 -15.50 -1.85
CA SER A 316 -17.42 -15.60 -2.81
C SER A 316 -16.96 -15.48 -4.27
N TYR A 317 -15.90 -16.21 -4.63
CA TYR A 317 -15.18 -16.12 -5.90
C TYR A 317 -16.02 -16.43 -7.15
N LYS A 318 -17.16 -17.10 -6.98
CA LYS A 318 -18.13 -17.37 -8.06
C LYS A 318 -18.91 -16.13 -8.48
N LEU A 319 -19.06 -15.17 -7.58
CA LEU A 319 -19.72 -13.90 -7.86
C LEU A 319 -18.67 -12.90 -8.35
N ILE A 320 -17.63 -12.66 -7.56
CA ILE A 320 -16.60 -11.67 -7.88
C ILE A 320 -15.25 -12.32 -7.63
N GLY A 321 -14.35 -12.23 -8.62
CA GLY A 321 -13.05 -12.89 -8.61
C GLY A 321 -12.04 -12.33 -7.62
N GLU A 322 -12.23 -11.09 -7.15
CA GLU A 322 -11.41 -10.41 -6.12
C GLU A 322 -9.92 -10.28 -6.48
N HIS A 323 -9.61 -10.26 -7.77
CA HIS A 323 -8.23 -10.26 -8.27
C HIS A 323 -7.85 -8.96 -8.97
N VAL A 324 -8.81 -8.27 -9.59
CA VAL A 324 -8.57 -7.06 -10.39
C VAL A 324 -9.45 -5.96 -9.83
N PHE A 325 -8.92 -5.18 -8.89
CA PHE A 325 -9.71 -4.25 -8.10
C PHE A 325 -10.55 -3.31 -8.96
N TRP A 326 -10.02 -2.82 -10.08
CA TRP A 326 -10.78 -1.91 -10.95
C TRP A 326 -12.02 -2.57 -11.56
N LEU A 327 -11.94 -3.85 -11.94
CA LEU A 327 -13.09 -4.61 -12.43
C LEU A 327 -14.01 -4.99 -11.27
N ASP A 328 -13.43 -5.44 -10.15
CA ASP A 328 -14.19 -5.82 -8.96
C ASP A 328 -14.97 -4.62 -8.41
N LEU A 329 -14.42 -3.41 -8.47
CA LEU A 329 -15.10 -2.17 -8.10
C LEU A 329 -16.40 -1.99 -8.89
N PHE A 330 -16.35 -2.17 -10.21
CA PHE A 330 -17.53 -2.10 -11.06
C PHE A 330 -18.52 -3.24 -10.79
N ALA A 331 -18.06 -4.45 -10.53
CA ALA A 331 -18.96 -5.54 -10.16
C ALA A 331 -19.66 -5.29 -8.80
N HIS A 332 -18.92 -4.77 -7.81
CA HIS A 332 -19.46 -4.46 -6.49
C HIS A 332 -20.47 -3.30 -6.52
N TYR A 333 -20.19 -2.22 -7.24
CA TYR A 333 -20.93 -0.95 -7.11
C TYR A 333 -21.54 -0.41 -8.41
N GLY A 334 -21.31 -1.07 -9.54
CA GLY A 334 -21.69 -0.57 -10.86
C GLY A 334 -20.97 0.73 -11.24
N ILE A 335 -21.30 1.27 -12.41
CA ILE A 335 -20.70 2.53 -12.90
C ILE A 335 -21.02 3.68 -11.95
N LEU A 336 -22.29 3.81 -11.51
CA LEU A 336 -22.73 4.94 -10.70
C LEU A 336 -22.10 4.91 -9.30
N GLY A 337 -22.03 3.73 -8.68
CA GLY A 337 -21.44 3.59 -7.36
C GLY A 337 -19.90 3.69 -7.37
N SER A 338 -19.25 3.29 -8.46
CA SER A 338 -17.79 3.39 -8.62
C SER A 338 -17.30 4.79 -8.98
N LEU A 339 -18.14 5.58 -9.65
CA LEU A 339 -17.75 6.87 -10.23
C LEU A 339 -17.13 7.84 -9.21
N PRO A 340 -17.68 8.05 -7.99
CA PRO A 340 -17.08 8.97 -7.03
C PRO A 340 -15.66 8.58 -6.63
N PHE A 341 -15.38 7.28 -6.48
CA PHE A 341 -14.04 6.79 -6.17
C PHE A 341 -13.08 6.96 -7.34
N ILE A 342 -13.53 6.64 -8.57
CA ILE A 342 -12.72 6.84 -9.77
C ILE A 342 -12.39 8.32 -9.96
N LEU A 343 -13.37 9.22 -9.81
CA LEU A 343 -13.14 10.66 -9.85
C LEU A 343 -12.21 11.14 -8.74
N PHE A 344 -12.31 10.57 -7.54
CA PHE A 344 -11.38 10.87 -6.44
C PHE A 344 -9.94 10.53 -6.83
N ILE A 345 -9.70 9.35 -7.43
CA ILE A 345 -8.38 8.94 -7.92
C ILE A 345 -7.94 9.76 -9.14
N LEU A 346 -8.85 10.05 -10.07
CA LEU A 346 -8.56 10.82 -11.28
C LEU A 346 -8.29 12.29 -10.99
N LEU A 347 -8.97 12.95 -10.06
CA LEU A 347 -8.62 14.32 -9.66
C LEU A 347 -7.25 14.39 -9.01
N PHE A 348 -6.78 13.26 -8.50
CA PHE A 348 -5.52 13.17 -7.81
C PHE A 348 -4.32 12.96 -8.77
N LEU A 349 -4.51 12.30 -9.91
CA LEU A 349 -3.45 11.97 -10.87
C LEU A 349 -2.86 13.18 -11.65
N PRO A 350 -3.67 14.05 -12.29
CA PRO A 350 -3.20 15.27 -12.95
C PRO A 350 -2.58 16.27 -11.97
N PHE A 351 -3.00 16.26 -10.70
CA PHE A 351 -2.39 17.10 -9.67
C PHE A 351 -0.90 16.76 -9.45
N VAL A 352 -0.57 15.46 -9.50
CA VAL A 352 0.81 14.97 -9.38
C VAL A 352 1.63 15.34 -10.61
N TYR A 353 1.07 15.16 -11.81
CA TYR A 353 1.78 15.37 -13.06
C TYR A 353 1.98 16.86 -13.40
N TYR A 354 0.91 17.67 -13.35
CA TYR A 354 0.93 19.05 -13.81
C TYR A 354 1.69 20.00 -12.86
N TYR A 355 1.54 19.85 -11.55
CA TYR A 355 2.13 20.77 -10.57
C TYR A 355 3.54 20.38 -10.08
N ARG A 356 4.04 19.19 -10.43
CA ARG A 356 5.33 18.69 -9.95
C ARG A 356 6.24 18.15 -11.04
N GLN A 357 6.38 18.90 -12.13
CA GLN A 357 7.29 18.63 -13.28
C GLN A 357 8.78 18.34 -12.92
N LYS A 358 9.16 18.22 -11.64
CA LYS A 358 10.52 17.91 -11.16
C LYS A 358 10.60 16.75 -10.16
N GLU A 359 9.50 16.05 -9.86
CA GLU A 359 9.45 15.09 -8.75
C GLU A 359 9.07 13.68 -9.22
N ILE A 360 9.96 13.07 -9.99
CA ILE A 360 9.77 11.80 -10.69
C ILE A 360 9.33 10.67 -9.75
N SER A 361 9.87 10.59 -8.52
CA SER A 361 9.53 9.53 -7.56
C SER A 361 8.04 9.52 -7.26
N LEU A 362 7.42 10.71 -7.27
CA LEU A 362 6.00 10.82 -7.02
C LEU A 362 5.15 10.30 -8.19
N PHE A 363 5.51 10.68 -9.41
CA PHE A 363 4.85 10.15 -10.59
C PHE A 363 4.93 8.62 -10.63
N VAL A 364 6.10 8.05 -10.33
CA VAL A 364 6.31 6.61 -10.24
C VAL A 364 5.39 5.99 -9.19
N CYS A 365 5.30 6.54 -7.97
CA CYS A 365 4.37 6.03 -6.96
C CYS A 365 2.91 6.03 -7.43
N ALA A 366 2.46 7.08 -8.09
CA ALA A 366 1.08 7.16 -8.61
C ALA A 366 0.81 6.06 -9.64
N VAL A 367 1.72 5.89 -10.62
CA VAL A 367 1.61 4.83 -11.63
C VAL A 367 1.62 3.45 -10.96
N LEU A 368 2.50 3.22 -9.98
CA LEU A 368 2.57 1.95 -9.26
C LEU A 368 1.31 1.65 -8.45
N ILE A 369 0.63 2.64 -7.88
CA ILE A 369 -0.65 2.44 -7.17
C ILE A 369 -1.74 1.98 -8.13
N ILE A 370 -1.82 2.60 -9.32
CA ILE A 370 -2.77 2.19 -10.35
C ILE A 370 -2.43 0.79 -10.86
N ALA A 371 -1.18 0.57 -11.25
CA ALA A 371 -0.70 -0.69 -11.83
C ALA A 371 -0.85 -1.85 -10.83
N SER A 372 -0.50 -1.63 -9.56
CA SER A 372 -0.65 -2.66 -8.53
C SER A 372 -2.11 -3.08 -8.34
N SER A 373 -3.06 -2.16 -8.52
CA SER A 373 -4.51 -2.40 -8.43
C SER A 373 -5.08 -3.22 -9.59
N PHE A 374 -4.36 -3.33 -10.70
CA PHE A 374 -4.68 -4.29 -11.78
C PHE A 374 -4.14 -5.69 -11.49
N ILE A 375 -3.08 -5.81 -10.68
CA ILE A 375 -2.42 -7.08 -10.38
C ILE A 375 -3.05 -7.75 -9.16
N ALA A 376 -3.45 -6.96 -8.17
CA ALA A 376 -4.10 -7.40 -6.94
C ALA A 376 -4.87 -6.22 -6.33
N PRO A 377 -5.83 -6.42 -5.42
CA PRO A 377 -6.64 -5.33 -4.85
C PRO A 377 -5.91 -4.46 -3.82
N MET A 378 -4.79 -3.87 -4.23
CA MET A 378 -3.83 -3.21 -3.36
C MET A 378 -4.33 -1.87 -2.84
N ILE A 379 -5.10 -1.12 -3.62
CA ILE A 379 -5.56 0.22 -3.23
C ILE A 379 -6.44 0.22 -1.98
N MET A 380 -7.10 -0.90 -1.65
CA MET A 380 -7.91 -1.03 -0.43
C MET A 380 -7.11 -1.57 0.75
N THR A 381 -5.80 -1.81 0.60
CA THR A 381 -4.95 -2.25 1.71
C THR A 381 -4.51 -1.04 2.53
N ASN A 382 -4.52 -1.17 3.87
CA ASN A 382 -4.06 -0.11 4.77
C ASN A 382 -2.67 0.43 4.39
N ASN A 383 -1.77 -0.44 3.94
CA ASN A 383 -0.39 -0.08 3.61
C ASN A 383 -0.32 0.81 2.37
N THR A 384 -1.06 0.45 1.32
CA THR A 384 -1.14 1.26 0.10
C THR A 384 -1.87 2.57 0.38
N LEU A 385 -2.94 2.56 1.18
CA LEU A 385 -3.66 3.78 1.57
C LEU A 385 -2.78 4.75 2.36
N ILE A 386 -2.00 4.26 3.33
CA ILE A 386 -1.05 5.10 4.08
C ILE A 386 0.01 5.68 3.14
N ALA A 387 0.59 4.85 2.27
CA ALA A 387 1.55 5.32 1.26
C ALA A 387 0.92 6.39 0.36
N PHE A 388 -0.32 6.16 -0.10
CA PHE A 388 -1.09 7.09 -0.92
C PHE A 388 -1.38 8.41 -0.20
N ILE A 389 -1.73 8.40 1.09
CA ILE A 389 -1.99 9.63 1.87
C ILE A 389 -0.72 10.45 2.06
N LEU A 390 0.38 9.80 2.46
CA LEU A 390 1.67 10.47 2.60
C LEU A 390 2.16 11.05 1.26
N PHE A 391 1.70 10.45 0.17
CA PHE A 391 1.89 10.90 -1.20
C PHE A 391 1.03 12.13 -1.57
N ILE A 392 -0.30 12.11 -1.31
CA ILE A 392 -1.20 13.29 -1.46
C ILE A 392 -0.66 14.47 -0.64
N GLY A 393 -0.07 14.11 0.50
CA GLY A 393 0.99 14.79 1.22
C GLY A 393 1.26 16.25 0.89
N LEU A 394 1.95 16.36 -0.22
CA LEU A 394 3.14 17.19 -0.23
C LEU A 394 2.87 18.60 -0.78
N LYS A 395 1.60 19.00 -0.89
CA LYS A 395 1.14 20.21 -1.59
C LYS A 395 2.00 21.43 -1.22
N LYS A 396 2.60 22.07 -2.23
CA LYS A 396 3.29 23.34 -2.02
C LYS A 396 2.22 24.39 -1.68
N LYS A 397 2.39 25.07 -0.55
CA LYS A 397 1.40 25.95 0.10
C LYS A 397 0.84 27.11 -0.77
N ASN A 398 1.30 27.29 -2.00
CA ASN A 398 1.04 28.47 -2.83
C ASN A 398 0.24 28.19 -4.13
N ALA A 399 -0.26 26.98 -4.37
CA ALA A 399 -0.80 26.60 -5.69
C ALA A 399 -2.34 26.61 -5.82
N ILE A 400 -3.11 27.14 -4.86
CA ILE A 400 -4.60 27.16 -4.90
C ILE A 400 -5.16 28.57 -5.09
N HIS A 401 -4.51 29.39 -5.92
CA HIS A 401 -5.11 30.65 -6.38
C HIS A 401 -5.50 30.64 -7.85
N VAL A 402 -5.50 29.47 -8.50
CA VAL A 402 -5.90 29.33 -9.90
C VAL A 402 -6.69 28.03 -10.10
N ILE A 403 -7.95 28.02 -9.70
CA ILE A 403 -9.07 27.36 -10.40
C ILE A 403 -10.28 28.26 -10.22
#